data_AF-A0A1H7C8F9-F1
#
_entry.id   AF-A0A1H7C8F9-F1
#
_cell.length_a   1.000
_cell.length_b   1.000
_cell.length_c   1.000
_cell.angle_alpha   90.00
_cell.angle_beta   90.00
_cell.angle_gamma   90.00
#
_symmetry.space_group_name_H-M   'P 1'
#
loop_
_entity.id
_entity.type
_entity.pdbx_description
1 polymer ?
#
loop_
_entity_poly.entity_id
_entity_poly.type
_entity_poly.pdbx_seq_one_letter_code
_entity_poly.pdbx_strand_id
1 'polypeptide(L)' 'MYYLFLSTFRDPQWNVRILTRYEGKITSFLEANVPGHVKNAHEIQLRLEFGRLMAIITVGDREFQFNVCSMIESSQ' A
#
# COMPACT_ATOMS: atom_id res chain seq x y z
N MET A 1 13.28 2.60 -0.35
CA MET A 1 12.66 3.85 -0.87
C MET A 1 12.99 4.17 -2.33
N TYR A 2 14.27 4.26 -2.76
CA TYR A 2 14.62 4.72 -4.12
C TYR A 2 14.08 3.85 -5.27
N TYR A 3 14.03 2.53 -5.11
CA TYR A 3 13.50 1.60 -6.13
C TYR A 3 11.99 1.75 -6.36
N LEU A 4 11.19 1.96 -5.29
CA LEU A 4 9.74 2.18 -5.38
C LEU A 4 9.42 3.41 -6.22
N PHE A 5 10.16 4.49 -5.97
CA PHE A 5 10.01 5.77 -6.67
C PHE A 5 10.44 5.67 -8.15
N LEU A 6 11.52 4.94 -8.47
CA LEU A 6 11.93 4.76 -9.85
C LEU A 6 10.96 3.85 -10.64
N SER A 7 10.39 2.84 -9.97
CA SER A 7 9.38 1.97 -10.59
C SER A 7 8.11 2.75 -10.95
N THR A 8 7.64 3.67 -10.09
CA THR A 8 6.43 4.48 -10.33
C THR A 8 6.42 5.27 -11.65
N PHE A 9 7.58 5.70 -12.16
CA PHE A 9 7.66 6.55 -13.35
C PHE A 9 8.00 5.80 -14.64
N ARG A 10 8.55 4.59 -14.56
CA ARG A 10 9.06 3.86 -15.72
C ARG A 10 8.20 2.68 -16.16
N ASP A 11 7.33 2.19 -15.29
CA ASP A 11 6.57 0.97 -15.54
C ASP A 11 5.07 1.25 -15.39
N PRO A 12 4.24 1.19 -16.46
CA PRO A 12 2.81 1.41 -16.34
C PRO A 12 2.09 0.41 -15.41
N GLN A 13 2.72 -0.73 -15.07
CA GLN A 13 2.22 -1.72 -14.11
C GLN A 13 2.97 -1.68 -12.76
N TRP A 14 3.65 -0.57 -12.46
CA TRP A 14 4.42 -0.38 -11.23
C TRP A 14 3.60 -0.69 -9.98
N ASN A 15 2.33 -0.32 -9.97
CA ASN A 15 1.42 -0.48 -8.84
C ASN A 15 1.23 -1.97 -8.49
N VAL A 16 0.98 -2.82 -9.49
CA VAL A 16 0.82 -4.26 -9.32
C VAL A 16 2.11 -4.87 -8.78
N ARG A 17 3.27 -4.50 -9.33
CA ARG A 17 4.57 -5.01 -8.85
C ARG A 17 4.86 -4.64 -7.40
N ILE A 18 4.54 -3.42 -6.99
CA ILE A 18 4.71 -2.98 -5.60
C ILE A 18 3.80 -3.78 -4.68
N LEU A 19 2.53 -3.92 -5.05
CA LEU A 19 1.57 -4.71 -4.28
C LEU A 19 2.02 -6.16 -4.15
N THR A 20 2.40 -6.83 -5.25
CA THR A 20 2.89 -8.21 -5.21
C THR A 20 4.17 -8.36 -4.39
N ARG A 21 5.13 -7.43 -4.55
CA ARG A 21 6.42 -7.53 -3.85
C ARG A 21 6.29 -7.33 -2.34
N TYR A 22 5.37 -6.47 -1.92
CA TYR A 22 5.20 -6.07 -0.52
C TYR A 22 3.90 -6.59 0.11
N GLU A 23 3.21 -7.50 -0.57
CA GLU A 23 1.89 -8.02 -0.18
C GLU A 23 1.88 -8.47 1.28
N GLY A 24 2.83 -9.33 1.67
CA GLY A 24 2.90 -9.83 3.06
C GLY A 24 3.06 -8.71 4.09
N LYS A 25 3.89 -7.70 3.81
CA LYS A 25 4.09 -6.57 4.73
C LYS A 25 2.88 -5.66 4.81
N ILE A 26 2.28 -5.36 3.66
CA ILE A 26 1.07 -4.56 3.55
C ILE A 26 -0.07 -5.24 4.30
N THR A 27 -0.27 -6.55 4.09
CA THR A 27 -1.29 -7.34 4.79
C THR A 27 -1.05 -7.36 6.29
N SER A 28 0.16 -7.65 6.76
CA SER A 28 0.46 -7.64 8.21
C SER A 28 0.26 -6.27 8.84
N PHE A 29 0.64 -5.19 8.14
CA PHE A 29 0.39 -3.83 8.61
C PHE A 29 -1.12 -3.55 8.72
N LEU A 30 -1.89 -3.96 7.71
CA LEU A 30 -3.33 -3.81 7.69
C LEU A 30 -4.01 -4.58 8.80
N GLU A 31 -3.58 -5.81 9.09
CA GLU A 31 -4.13 -6.61 10.19
C GLU A 31 -3.88 -5.96 11.55
N ALA A 32 -2.75 -5.29 11.72
CA ALA A 32 -2.39 -4.61 12.96
C ALA A 32 -3.11 -3.24 13.13
N ASN A 33 -3.42 -2.53 12.04
CA ASN A 33 -3.86 -1.13 12.10
C ASN A 33 -5.28 -0.88 11.58
N VAL A 34 -5.89 -1.83 10.86
CA VAL A 34 -7.23 -1.67 10.30
C VAL A 34 -8.21 -2.65 10.96
N PRO A 35 -9.14 -2.15 11.79
CA PRO A 35 -10.12 -2.98 12.49
C PRO A 35 -11.20 -3.47 11.52
N GLY A 36 -11.25 -4.78 11.29
CA GLY A 36 -12.16 -5.46 10.37
C GLY A 36 -11.36 -6.27 9.35
N HIS A 37 -11.61 -7.57 9.27
CA HIS A 37 -10.81 -8.54 8.50
C HIS A 37 -10.34 -8.00 7.14
N VAL A 38 -9.01 -7.87 6.99
CA VAL A 38 -8.29 -7.52 5.76
C VAL A 38 -8.57 -8.48 4.60
N LYS A 39 -9.16 -9.66 4.88
CA LYS A 39 -9.71 -10.56 3.86
C LYS A 39 -10.71 -9.87 2.90
N ASN A 40 -11.28 -8.73 3.32
CA ASN A 40 -12.17 -7.91 2.50
C ASN A 40 -11.57 -6.55 2.09
N ALA A 41 -10.25 -6.37 2.11
CA ALA A 41 -9.63 -5.22 1.44
C ALA A 41 -9.83 -5.41 -0.07
N HIS A 42 -10.97 -4.96 -0.58
CA HIS A 42 -11.40 -5.22 -1.95
C HIS A 42 -10.57 -4.43 -2.96
N GLU A 43 -10.04 -3.27 -2.56
CA GLU A 43 -9.19 -2.44 -3.42
C GLU A 43 -8.11 -1.71 -2.60
N ILE A 44 -6.85 -2.00 -2.92
CA ILE A 44 -5.70 -1.17 -2.51
C ILE A 44 -5.29 -0.34 -3.71
N GLN A 45 -5.54 0.96 -3.66
CA GLN A 45 -5.13 1.89 -4.70
C GLN A 45 -3.84 2.59 -4.28
N LEU A 46 -2.87 2.64 -5.19
CA LEU A 46 -1.61 3.33 -4.96
C LEU A 46 -1.62 4.67 -5.71
N ARG A 47 -1.34 5.77 -4.99
CA ARG A 47 -1.22 7.10 -5.57
C ARG A 47 0.09 7.75 -5.18
N LEU A 48 0.73 8.41 -6.15
CA LEU A 48 1.90 9.24 -5.89
C LEU A 48 1.42 10.69 -5.72
N GLU A 49 1.44 11.18 -4.49
CA GLU A 49 0.98 12.53 -4.16
C GLU A 49 2.08 13.26 -3.40
N PHE A 50 2.44 14.47 -3.86
CA PHE A 50 3.46 15.32 -3.25
C PHE A 50 4.80 14.59 -2.98
N GLY A 51 5.20 13.69 -3.88
CA GLY A 51 6.44 12.90 -3.77
C GLY A 51 6.36 11.74 -2.77
N ARG A 52 5.19 11.45 -2.21
CA ARG A 52 4.94 10.32 -1.31
C ARG A 52 4.05 9.29 -1.98
N LEU A 53 4.36 8.02 -1.76
CA LEU A 53 3.52 6.93 -2.23
C LEU A 53 2.48 6.61 -1.15
N MET A 54 1.22 6.89 -1.47
CA MET A 54 0.07 6.67 -0.60
C MET A 54 -0.66 5.39 -1.02
N ALA A 55 -1.05 4.59 -0.04
CA ALA A 55 -1.99 3.49 -0.20
C ALA A 55 -3.35 3.95 0.32
N ILE A 56 -4.35 3.88 -0.54
CA ILE A 56 -5.75 4.11 -0.23
C ILE A 56 -6.42 2.75 -0.17
N ILE A 57 -7.01 2.43 0.97
CA ILE A 57 -7.55 1.11 1.27
C ILE A 57 -9.01 1.28 1.66
N THR A 58 -9.89 0.63 0.91
CA THR A 58 -11.33 0.66 1.16
C THR A 58 -11.76 -0.62 1.85
N VAL A 59 -12.33 -0.50 3.05
CA VAL A 59 -12.89 -1.61 3.83
C VAL A 59 -14.35 -1.29 4.15
N GLY A 60 -15.27 -1.93 3.42
CA GLY A 60 -16.69 -1.57 3.46
C GLY A 60 -16.89 -0.13 2.98
N ASP A 61 -17.55 0.69 3.79
CA ASP A 61 -17.81 2.11 3.50
C ASP A 61 -16.74 3.06 4.06
N ARG A 62 -15.61 2.52 4.56
CA ARG A 62 -14.53 3.32 5.15
C ARG A 62 -13.30 3.30 4.27
N GLU A 63 -12.76 4.48 4.01
CA GLU A 63 -11.48 4.68 3.35
C GLU A 63 -10.39 4.96 4.38
N PHE A 64 -9.26 4.30 4.22
CA PHE A 64 -8.05 4.52 5.02
C PHE A 64 -6.90 4.92 4.10
N GLN A 65 -6.11 5.89 4.52
CA GLN A 65 -4.94 6.34 3.77
C GLN A 65 -3.68 6.17 4.61
N PHE A 66 -2.68 5.50 4.02
CA PHE A 66 -1.40 5.25 4.66
C PHE A 66 -0.24 5.55 3.73
N ASN A 67 0.89 5.97 4.29
CA ASN A 67 2.13 6.06 3.52
C ASN A 67 2.68 4.65 3.31
N VAL A 68 2.84 4.23 2.05
CA VAL A 68 3.34 2.89 1.70
C VAL A 68 4.72 2.64 2.29
N CYS A 69 5.59 3.64 2.32
CA CYS A 69 6.92 3.49 2.91
C CYS A 69 6.82 3.12 4.41
N SER A 70 5.89 3.73 5.13
CA SER A 70 5.65 3.40 6.55
C SER A 70 5.09 1.99 6.70
N MET A 71 4.18 1.57 5.82
CA MET A 71 3.61 0.22 5.85
C MET A 71 4.66 -0.88 5.67
N ILE A 72 5.64 -0.67 4.78
CA ILE A 72 6.69 -1.65 4.49
C ILE A 72 7.87 -1.61 5.47
N GLU A 73 8.05 -0.49 6.19
CA GLU A 73 9.13 -0.30 7.16
C GLU A 73 8.74 -0.72 8.58
N SER A 74 7.44 -0.69 8.93
CA SER A 74 6.92 -1.14 10.24
C SER A 74 7.04 -2.65 10.51
N SER A 75 7.75 -3.42 9.69
CA SER A 75 8.10 -4.83 9.98
C SER A 75 9.45 -4.90 10.73
N GLN A 76 9.46 -4.53 12.02
CA GLN A 76 10.53 -4.88 12.95
C GLN A 76 9.95 -5.48 14.22
#